data_AF-A0A6J6C422-F1
#
_entry.id   AF-A0A6J6C422-F1
#
_cell.length_a   1.000
_cell.length_b   1.000
_cell.length_c   1.000
_cell.angle_alpha   90.00
_cell.angle_beta   90.00
_cell.angle_gamma   90.00
#
_symmetry.space_group_name_H-M   'P 1'
#
loop_
_entity.id
_entity.type
_entity.pdbx_description
1 polymer ?
#
loop_
_entity_poly.entity_id
_entity_poly.type
_entity_poly.pdbx_seq_one_letter_code
_entity_poly.pdbx_strand_id
1 'polypeptide(L)' 'MTEKNNEDIAKLSYEQARDELVKVLSDLEAGTVSLEQSMTLWERGEALAKHCKSLLSGAKTKIDEALKDK' A
#
# COMPACT_ATOMS: atom_id res chain seq x y z
N MET A 1 -18.84 -8.84 -3.14
CA MET A 1 -17.65 -9.70 -2.93
C MET A 1 -16.41 -8.86 -3.26
N THR A 2 -15.96 -8.01 -2.33
CA THR A 2 -14.83 -7.06 -2.53
C THR A 2 -13.85 -7.07 -1.36
N GLU A 3 -13.99 -8.02 -0.43
CA GLU A 3 -13.20 -8.06 0.81
C GLU A 3 -11.92 -8.90 0.69
N LYS A 4 -11.79 -9.76 -0.33
CA LYS A 4 -10.71 -10.76 -0.42
C LYS A 4 -9.42 -10.30 -1.09
N ASN A 5 -9.39 -9.12 -1.69
CA ASN A 5 -8.24 -8.66 -2.49
C ASN A 5 -7.24 -7.79 -1.72
N ASN A 6 -7.55 -7.35 -0.50
CA ASN A 6 -6.69 -6.44 0.26
C ASN A 6 -6.11 -7.08 1.54
N GLU A 7 -6.52 -8.30 1.89
CA GLU A 7 -5.95 -9.03 3.05
C GLU A 7 -4.50 -9.47 2.80
N ASP A 8 -4.13 -9.71 1.55
CA ASP A 8 -2.75 -9.98 1.12
C ASP A 8 -1.83 -8.77 1.37
N ILE A 9 -2.34 -7.54 1.21
CA ILE A 9 -1.57 -6.31 1.42
C ILE A 9 -1.03 -6.23 2.84
N ALA A 10 -1.83 -6.63 3.83
CA ALA A 10 -1.42 -6.63 5.24
C ALA A 10 -0.21 -7.54 5.53
N LYS A 11 0.05 -8.53 4.67
CA LYS A 11 1.18 -9.46 4.79
C LYS A 11 2.41 -9.01 4.00
N LEU A 12 2.29 -7.96 3.18
CA LEU A 12 3.40 -7.47 2.36
C LEU A 12 4.41 -6.70 3.19
N SER A 13 5.69 -6.90 2.87
CA SER A 13 6.78 -6.04 3.33
C SER A 13 6.64 -4.64 2.70
N TYR A 14 7.25 -3.62 3.32
CA TYR A 14 7.22 -2.25 2.79
C TYR A 14 7.65 -2.18 1.32
N GLU A 15 8.74 -2.85 0.98
CA GLU A 15 9.28 -2.85 -0.38
C GLU A 15 8.32 -3.53 -1.37
N GLN A 16 7.67 -4.62 -0.97
CA GLN A 16 6.69 -5.33 -1.79
C GLN A 16 5.42 -4.48 -1.99
N ALA A 17 4.93 -3.85 -0.92
CA ALA A 17 3.77 -2.98 -0.99
C ALA A 17 4.05 -1.73 -1.86
N ARG A 18 5.28 -1.20 -1.79
CA ARG A 18 5.71 -0.09 -2.67
C ARG A 18 5.77 -0.51 -4.13
N ASP A 19 6.33 -1.68 -4.42
CA ASP A 19 6.45 -2.21 -5.79
C ASP A 19 5.07 -2.43 -6.43
N GLU A 20 4.16 -3.08 -5.70
CA GLU A 20 2.75 -3.23 -6.11
C GLU A 20 2.07 -1.88 -6.32
N LEU A 21 2.32 -0.88 -5.46
CA LEU A 21 1.73 0.45 -5.63
C LEU A 21 2.22 1.13 -6.91
N VAL A 22 3.52 1.04 -7.21
CA VAL A 22 4.09 1.60 -8.46
C VAL A 22 3.51 0.90 -9.68
N LYS A 23 3.30 -0.41 -9.61
CA LYS A 23 2.67 -1.18 -10.69
C LYS A 23 1.23 -0.74 -10.92
N VAL A 24 0.43 -0.64 -9.85
CA VAL A 24 -0.96 -0.16 -9.90
C VAL A 24 -1.04 1.24 -10.50
N LEU A 25 -0.15 2.16 -10.11
CA LEU A 25 -0.08 3.50 -10.69
C LEU A 25 0.29 3.46 -12.18
N SER A 26 1.26 2.62 -12.56
CA SER A 26 1.66 2.46 -13.95
C SER A 26 0.53 1.94 -14.83
N ASP A 27 -0.26 0.98 -14.34
CA ASP A 27 -1.44 0.45 -15.04
C ASP A 27 -2.55 1.51 -15.19
N LEU A 28 -2.75 2.35 -14.16
CA LEU A 28 -3.69 3.47 -14.21
C LEU A 28 -3.24 4.56 -15.20
N GLU A 29 -1.94 4.89 -15.21
CA GLU A 29 -1.36 5.89 -16.13
C GLU A 29 -1.34 5.40 -17.59
N ALA A 30 -1.18 4.09 -17.81
CA ALA A 30 -1.22 3.51 -19.15
C ALA A 30 -2.59 3.67 -19.82
N GLY A 31 -3.68 3.81 -19.03
CA GLY A 31 -5.02 4.06 -19.55
C GLY A 31 -5.59 2.95 -20.44
N THR A 32 -5.00 1.75 -20.39
CA THR A 32 -5.40 0.57 -21.18
C THR A 32 -6.51 -0.23 -20.51
N VAL A 33 -6.85 0.12 -19.26
CA VAL A 33 -7.82 -0.57 -18.41
C VAL A 33 -9.20 0.07 -18.48
N SER A 34 -10.25 -0.75 -18.36
CA SER A 34 -11.64 -0.26 -18.34
C SER A 34 -11.93 0.53 -17.06
N LEU A 35 -12.99 1.34 -17.05
CA LEU A 35 -13.39 2.14 -15.88
C LEU A 35 -13.52 1.30 -14.60
N GLU A 36 -14.17 0.14 -14.69
CA GLU A 36 -14.33 -0.78 -13.55
C GLU A 36 -12.98 -1.32 -13.04
N GLN A 37 -12.05 -1.59 -13.95
CA GLN A 37 -10.69 -1.99 -13.58
C GLN A 37 -9.90 -0.84 -12.97
N SER A 38 -10.03 0.39 -13.50
CA SER A 38 -9.42 1.58 -12.92
C SER A 38 -9.90 1.85 -11.50
N MET A 39 -11.20 1.65 -11.22
CA MET A 39 -11.72 1.76 -9.86
C MET A 39 -11.12 0.70 -8.92
N THR A 40 -11.04 -0.55 -9.38
CA THR A 40 -10.44 -1.65 -8.61
C THR A 40 -8.95 -1.41 -8.31
N LEU A 41 -8.19 -0.95 -9.32
CA LEU A 41 -6.79 -0.59 -9.19
C LEU A 41 -6.62 0.57 -8.21
N TRP A 42 -7.46 1.60 -8.30
CA TRP A 42 -7.43 2.73 -7.38
C TRP A 42 -7.69 2.31 -5.92
N GLU A 43 -8.70 1.47 -5.66
CA GLU A 43 -8.98 0.94 -4.32
C GLU A 43 -7.81 0.13 -3.76
N ARG A 44 -7.15 -0.68 -4.61
CA ARG A 44 -5.94 -1.42 -4.24
C ARG A 44 -4.78 -0.47 -3.93
N GLY A 45 -4.59 0.56 -4.75
CA GLY A 45 -3.57 1.58 -4.57
C GLY A 45 -3.71 2.35 -3.25
N GLU A 46 -4.93 2.75 -2.90
CA GLU A 46 -5.25 3.37 -1.60
C GLU A 46 -4.90 2.44 -0.42
N ALA A 47 -5.26 1.16 -0.52
CA ALA A 47 -4.95 0.17 0.52
C ALA A 47 -3.44 -0.05 0.67
N LEU A 48 -2.69 -0.16 -0.43
CA LEU A 48 -1.23 -0.25 -0.44
C LEU A 48 -0.57 0.99 0.17
N ALA A 49 -1.02 2.19 -0.21
CA ALA A 49 -0.52 3.45 0.34
C ALA A 49 -0.74 3.54 1.86
N LYS A 50 -1.92 3.15 2.33
CA LYS A 50 -2.25 3.11 3.77
C LYS A 50 -1.36 2.11 4.53
N HIS A 51 -1.10 0.94 3.95
CA HIS A 51 -0.20 -0.06 4.53
C HIS A 51 1.24 0.44 4.63
N CYS A 52 1.78 1.00 3.55
CA CYS A 52 3.11 1.62 3.52
C CYS A 52 3.25 2.69 4.60
N LYS A 53 2.24 3.56 4.75
CA LYS A 53 2.22 4.60 5.79
C LYS A 53 2.19 4.00 7.20
N SER A 54 1.44 2.92 7.41
CA SER A 54 1.38 2.22 8.70
C SER A 54 2.75 1.64 9.09
N LEU A 55 3.42 0.98 8.14
CA LEU A 55 4.77 0.42 8.36
C LEU A 55 5.79 1.51 8.72
N LEU A 56 5.80 2.62 7.97
CA LEU A 56 6.68 3.77 8.25
C LEU A 56 6.38 4.42 9.60
N SER A 57 5.09 4.57 9.95
CA SER A 57 4.68 5.10 11.25
C SER A 57 5.16 4.19 12.38
N GLY A 58 4.99 2.88 12.26
CA GLY A 58 5.46 1.92 13.27
C GLY A 58 6.98 1.94 13.42
N ALA A 59 7.72 2.04 12.33
CA ALA A 59 9.17 2.21 12.37
C ALA A 59 9.58 3.51 13.08
N LYS A 60 8.90 4.62 12.79
CA LYS A 60 9.15 5.91 13.45
C LYS A 60 8.87 5.86 14.94
N THR A 61 7.77 5.23 15.36
CA THR A 61 7.43 5.05 16.78
C THR A 61 8.54 4.28 17.51
N LYS A 62 9.02 3.16 16.95
CA LYS A 62 10.12 2.39 17.55
C LYS A 62 11.39 3.22 17.74
N ILE A 63 11.70 4.09 16.78
CA ILE A 63 12.85 5.00 16.87
C ILE A 63 12.61 6.06 17.97
N ASP A 64 11.42 6.65 18.05
CA ASP A 64 11.07 7.63 19.11
C ASP A 64 11.17 7.01 20.50
N GLU A 65 10.67 5.80 20.68
CA GLU A 65 10.77 5.05 21.95
C GLU A 65 12.22 4.76 22.31
N ALA A 66 13.03 4.29 21.36
CA ALA A 66 14.46 4.03 21.58
C ALA A 66 15.28 5.31 21.88
N LEU A 67 14.82 6.48 21.43
CA LEU A 67 15.44 7.77 21.72
C LEU A 67 15.02 8.36 23.07
N LYS A 68 13.84 8.00 23.60
CA LYS A 68 13.32 8.46 24.90
C LYS A 68 13.89 7.72 26.10
N ASP A 69 14.40 6.50 25.90
CA ASP A 69 15.03 5.68 26.95
C ASP A 69 16.47 6.13 27.28
N LYS A 70 16.91 7.27 26.75
CA LYS A 70 18.25 7.83 26.90
C LYS A 70 18.22 9.20 27.57
#